data_AF-A0A8H4XTK8-F1
#
_entry.id   AF-A0A8H4XTK8-F1
#
_cell.length_a   1.000
_cell.length_b   1.000
_cell.length_c   1.000
_cell.angle_alpha   90.00
_cell.angle_beta   90.00
_cell.angle_gamma   90.00
#
_symmetry.space_group_name_H-M   'P 1'
#
loop_
_entity.id
_entity.type
_entity.pdbx_description
1 polymer ?
#
loop_
_entity_poly.entity_id
_entity_poly.type
_entity_poly.pdbx_seq_one_letter_code
_entity_poly.pdbx_strand_id
1 'polypeptide(L)'
;MIGAHTGLTDKVLAYKPIDPPVEEIQPPKDRAFFADPQNRALLSAVTDIKHLTPYIGTELIGVQLSKLDAKQKDELALLVAEQDRDPNQVDPRHVTILGRGGDIRSYENASSAFAEFHSDHSFEINPPSYTMLRMVKTPEFGKGSPFHVWLPNRAHV
;
A
#
# COMPACT_ATOMS: atom_id res chain seq x y z
N MET A 1 28.79 5.79 30.29
CA MET A 1 28.28 6.46 29.07
C MET A 1 27.56 5.41 28.25
N ILE A 2 26.27 5.60 27.98
CA ILE A 2 25.44 4.66 27.21
C ILE A 2 25.65 5.02 25.74
N GLY A 3 26.40 4.20 25.02
CA GLY A 3 26.57 4.35 23.57
C GLY A 3 25.26 3.99 22.88
N ALA A 4 24.69 4.92 22.12
CA ALA A 4 23.47 4.69 21.37
C ALA A 4 23.70 3.56 20.35
N HIS A 5 23.01 2.43 20.53
CA HIS A 5 23.05 1.23 19.68
C HIS A 5 22.28 1.43 18.36
N THR A 6 22.45 2.56 17.67
CA THR A 6 21.64 2.87 16.48
C THR A 6 22.23 2.30 15.19
N GLY A 7 23.41 1.67 15.22
CA GLY A 7 24.09 1.20 13.99
C GLY A 7 24.42 2.33 12.99
N LEU A 8 24.17 3.59 13.36
CA LEU A 8 24.47 4.77 12.58
C LEU A 8 25.96 5.08 12.75
N THR A 9 26.73 4.81 11.71
CA THR A 9 28.17 5.13 11.66
C THR A 9 28.37 6.47 10.97
N ASP A 10 29.52 7.12 11.19
CA ASP A 10 29.90 8.34 10.45
C ASP A 10 29.85 8.14 8.93
N LYS A 11 30.09 6.90 8.46
CA LYS A 11 29.95 6.52 7.05
C LYS A 11 28.50 6.59 6.55
N VAL A 12 27.52 6.20 7.38
CA VAL A 12 26.08 6.29 7.04
C VAL A 12 25.66 7.75 6.97
N LEU A 13 26.13 8.58 7.92
CA LEU A 13 25.82 10.02 7.93
C LEU A 13 26.50 10.78 6.78
N ALA A 14 27.68 10.32 6.35
CA ALA A 14 28.42 10.90 5.24
C ALA A 14 28.00 10.34 3.86
N TYR A 15 27.10 9.36 3.80
CA TYR A 15 26.67 8.76 2.55
C TYR A 15 25.94 9.79 1.68
N LYS A 16 26.43 9.97 0.46
CA LYS A 16 25.75 10.73 -0.58
C LYS A 16 25.26 9.76 -1.65
N PRO A 17 23.97 9.75 -1.98
CA PRO A 17 23.46 8.96 -3.11
C PRO A 17 24.23 9.29 -4.40
N ILE A 18 24.47 8.28 -5.22
CA ILE A 18 25.13 8.45 -6.53
C ILE A 18 24.23 9.26 -7.46
N ASP A 19 22.93 8.98 -7.41
CA ASP A 19 21.92 9.66 -8.21
C ASP A 19 21.43 10.93 -7.51
N PRO A 20 21.14 12.01 -8.27
CA PRO A 20 20.50 13.19 -7.70
C PRO A 20 19.13 12.82 -7.12
N PRO A 21 18.64 13.56 -6.10
CA PRO A 21 17.29 13.38 -5.60
C PRO A 21 16.26 13.48 -6.74
N VAL A 22 15.33 12.53 -6.79
CA VAL A 22 14.22 12.57 -7.74
C VAL A 22 13.33 13.76 -7.38
N GLU A 23 12.99 14.59 -8.36
CA GLU A 23 12.07 15.70 -8.17
C GLU A 23 10.63 15.20 -8.02
N GLU A 24 9.83 15.96 -7.27
CA GLU A 24 8.41 15.66 -7.15
C GLU A 24 7.73 15.90 -8.50
N ILE A 25 7.20 14.84 -9.10
CA ILE A 25 6.28 14.93 -10.22
C ILE A 25 4.84 15.07 -9.71
N GLN A 26 4.01 15.81 -10.43
CA GLN A 26 2.56 15.74 -10.23
C GLN A 26 2.01 14.59 -11.07
N PRO A 27 1.56 13.48 -10.45
CA PRO A 27 0.99 12.39 -11.19
C PRO A 27 -0.32 12.82 -11.88
N PRO A 28 -0.71 12.17 -12.99
CA PRO A 28 -2.04 12.32 -13.55
C PRO A 28 -3.12 12.02 -12.50
N LYS A 29 -4.31 12.60 -12.69
CA LYS A 29 -5.44 12.38 -11.79
C LYS A 29 -5.78 10.89 -11.66
N ASP A 30 -5.97 10.44 -10.43
CA ASP A 30 -6.29 9.04 -10.14
C ASP A 30 -7.59 8.58 -10.83
N ARG A 31 -7.61 7.32 -11.26
CA ARG A 31 -8.75 6.71 -11.96
C ARG A 31 -10.01 6.65 -11.10
N ALA A 32 -9.86 6.50 -9.78
CA ALA A 32 -10.97 6.49 -8.83
C ALA A 32 -11.87 7.74 -8.93
N PHE A 33 -11.31 8.90 -9.31
CA PHE A 33 -12.10 10.13 -9.48
C PHE A 33 -13.06 10.14 -10.68
N PHE A 34 -12.94 9.17 -11.60
CA PHE A 34 -13.82 9.02 -12.75
C PHE A 34 -14.90 7.95 -12.53
N ALA A 35 -14.86 7.27 -11.39
CA ALA A 35 -15.82 6.24 -10.99
C ALA A 35 -17.22 6.80 -10.72
N ASP A 36 -18.23 5.95 -10.81
CA ASP A 36 -19.52 6.23 -10.18
C ASP A 36 -19.36 5.96 -8.67
N PRO A 37 -19.71 6.91 -7.77
CA PRO A 37 -19.63 6.69 -6.32
C PRO A 37 -20.42 5.47 -5.81
N GLN A 38 -21.36 4.96 -6.61
CA GLN A 38 -22.15 3.77 -6.26
C GLN A 38 -21.56 2.46 -6.82
N ASN A 39 -20.44 2.50 -7.55
CA ASN A 39 -19.80 1.34 -8.18
C ASN A 39 -20.75 0.47 -9.03
N ARG A 40 -21.80 1.06 -9.61
CA ARG A 40 -22.91 0.30 -10.23
C ARG A 40 -22.46 -0.58 -11.39
N ALA A 41 -21.57 -0.10 -12.26
CA ALA A 41 -21.12 -0.86 -13.42
C ALA A 41 -20.29 -2.08 -13.01
N LEU A 42 -19.40 -1.91 -12.02
CA LEU A 42 -18.60 -2.99 -11.46
C LEU A 42 -19.48 -4.00 -10.73
N LEU A 43 -20.35 -3.53 -9.82
CA LEU A 43 -21.18 -4.42 -9.01
C LEU A 43 -22.20 -5.19 -9.86
N SER A 44 -22.64 -4.64 -10.99
CA SER A 44 -23.51 -5.36 -11.94
C SER A 44 -22.82 -6.55 -12.65
N ALA A 45 -21.49 -6.55 -12.72
CA ALA A 45 -20.71 -7.62 -13.33
C ALA A 45 -20.22 -8.67 -12.31
N VAL A 46 -20.49 -8.46 -11.03
CA VAL A 46 -20.12 -9.35 -9.93
C VAL A 46 -21.32 -10.24 -9.60
N THR A 47 -21.07 -11.52 -9.30
CA THR A 47 -22.14 -12.45 -8.94
C THR A 47 -22.43 -12.46 -7.44
N ASP A 48 -21.40 -12.22 -6.62
CA ASP A 48 -21.51 -12.19 -5.16
C ASP A 48 -20.40 -11.31 -4.56
N ILE A 49 -20.69 -10.68 -3.43
CA ILE A 49 -19.79 -9.77 -2.73
C ILE A 49 -19.71 -10.22 -1.28
N LYS A 50 -18.48 -10.47 -0.79
CA LYS A 50 -18.26 -10.81 0.61
C LYS A 50 -17.37 -9.77 1.28
N HIS A 51 -17.88 -9.20 2.36
CA HIS A 51 -17.08 -8.37 3.26
C HIS A 51 -16.43 -9.27 4.31
N LEU A 52 -15.11 -9.35 4.30
CA LEU A 52 -14.34 -10.23 5.18
C LEU A 52 -14.29 -9.69 6.60
N THR A 53 -14.11 -8.37 6.75
CA THR A 53 -14.16 -7.68 8.05
C THR A 53 -14.92 -6.35 7.91
N PRO A 54 -15.35 -5.72 9.03
CA PRO A 54 -16.05 -4.44 8.98
C PRO A 54 -15.22 -3.29 8.40
N TYR A 55 -13.89 -3.37 8.48
CA TYR A 55 -13.01 -2.27 8.11
C TYR A 55 -12.21 -2.55 6.83
N ILE A 56 -11.80 -3.80 6.60
CA ILE A 56 -10.96 -4.18 5.45
C ILE A 56 -11.33 -5.56 4.86
N GLY A 57 -10.97 -5.75 3.60
CA GLY A 57 -11.18 -6.99 2.85
C GLY A 57 -12.57 -7.09 2.22
N THR A 58 -12.64 -6.89 0.91
CA THR A 58 -13.81 -7.20 0.07
C THR A 58 -13.41 -8.25 -0.96
N GLU A 59 -14.15 -9.35 -1.02
CA GLU A 59 -14.02 -10.38 -2.04
C GLU A 59 -15.12 -10.19 -3.10
N LEU A 60 -14.73 -9.96 -4.35
CA LEU A 60 -15.62 -9.90 -5.51
C LEU A 60 -15.60 -11.23 -6.25
N ILE A 61 -16.75 -11.89 -6.39
CA ILE A 61 -16.87 -13.23 -6.96
C ILE A 61 -17.53 -13.16 -8.34
N GLY A 62 -17.09 -14.03 -9.26
CA GLY A 62 -17.71 -14.18 -10.58
C GLY A 62 -17.30 -13.13 -11.60
N VAL A 63 -16.31 -12.29 -11.28
CA VAL A 63 -15.78 -11.25 -12.16
C VAL A 63 -14.42 -11.66 -12.75
N GLN A 64 -14.18 -11.33 -14.02
CA GLN A 64 -12.90 -11.53 -14.68
C GLN A 64 -12.23 -10.18 -14.96
N LEU A 65 -11.13 -9.88 -14.25
CA LEU A 65 -10.45 -8.58 -14.32
C LEU A 65 -10.05 -8.17 -15.75
N SER A 66 -9.62 -9.12 -16.59
CA SER A 66 -9.21 -8.84 -17.96
C SER A 66 -10.37 -8.46 -18.89
N LYS A 67 -11.62 -8.72 -18.49
CA LYS A 67 -12.83 -8.44 -19.27
C LYS A 67 -13.54 -7.16 -18.82
N LEU A 68 -13.03 -6.49 -17.79
CA LEU A 68 -13.60 -5.24 -17.31
C LEU A 68 -13.45 -4.14 -18.36
N ASP A 69 -14.54 -3.41 -18.59
CA ASP A 69 -14.50 -2.19 -19.39
C ASP A 69 -13.82 -1.04 -18.64
N ALA A 70 -13.68 0.11 -19.31
CA ALA A 70 -13.04 1.28 -18.73
C ALA A 70 -13.76 1.81 -17.49
N LYS A 71 -15.10 1.81 -17.48
CA LYS A 71 -15.89 2.33 -16.37
C LYS A 71 -15.80 1.42 -15.16
N GLN A 72 -15.86 0.11 -15.37
CA GLN A 72 -15.71 -0.89 -14.32
C GLN A 72 -14.32 -0.85 -13.70
N LYS A 73 -13.27 -0.55 -14.47
CA LYS A 73 -11.91 -0.35 -13.93
C LYS A 73 -11.79 0.90 -13.07
N ASP A 74 -12.46 1.99 -13.45
CA ASP A 74 -12.48 3.21 -12.64
C ASP A 74 -13.19 2.96 -11.31
N GLU A 75 -14.33 2.26 -11.34
CA GLU A 75 -15.06 1.84 -10.13
C GLU A 75 -14.28 0.83 -9.28
N LEU A 76 -13.50 -0.06 -9.90
CA LEU A 76 -12.58 -0.92 -9.15
C LEU A 76 -11.51 -0.11 -8.43
N ALA A 77 -10.95 0.91 -9.07
CA ALA A 77 -9.99 1.81 -8.43
C ALA A 77 -10.62 2.56 -7.24
N LEU A 78 -11.87 3.04 -7.38
CA LEU A 78 -12.59 3.68 -6.28
C LEU A 78 -12.83 2.72 -5.11
N LEU A 79 -13.32 1.50 -5.39
CA LEU A 79 -13.58 0.51 -4.34
C LEU A 79 -12.32 0.20 -3.51
N VAL A 80 -11.16 0.11 -4.17
CA VAL A 80 -9.87 -0.10 -3.48
C VAL A 80 -9.48 1.12 -2.65
N ALA A 81 -9.72 2.34 -3.15
CA ALA A 81 -9.42 3.59 -2.43
C ALA A 81 -10.27 3.76 -1.16
N GLU A 82 -11.54 3.38 -1.20
CA GLU A 82 -12.47 3.55 -0.07
C GLU A 82 -12.16 2.58 1.08
N GLN A 83 -11.73 1.36 0.75
CA GLN A 83 -11.46 0.33 1.75
C GLN A 83 -10.19 0.58 2.57
N ASP A 84 -9.30 1.46 2.11
CA ASP A 84 -8.04 1.80 2.79
C ASP A 84 -8.16 3.04 3.71
N ARG A 85 -9.36 3.58 3.88
CA ARG A 85 -9.56 4.76 4.73
C ARG A 85 -9.90 4.34 6.17
N ASP A 86 -9.01 4.61 7.12
CA ASP A 86 -9.35 4.53 8.54
C ASP A 86 -10.47 5.54 8.86
N PRO A 87 -11.65 5.08 9.34
CA PRO A 87 -12.79 5.95 9.65
C PRO A 87 -12.49 6.98 10.75
N ASN A 88 -11.45 6.76 11.57
CA ASN A 88 -11.01 7.69 12.61
C ASN A 88 -9.86 8.61 12.17
N GLN A 89 -9.38 8.49 10.92
CA GLN A 89 -8.31 9.32 10.41
C GLN A 89 -8.82 10.73 10.10
N VAL A 90 -8.70 11.62 11.09
CA VAL A 90 -8.95 13.05 10.96
C VAL A 90 -7.64 13.73 10.54
N ASP A 91 -7.60 14.33 9.34
CA ASP A 91 -6.44 15.05 8.77
C ASP A 91 -5.20 14.16 8.54
N PRO A 92 -5.04 13.50 7.36
CA PRO A 92 -3.84 12.72 7.05
C PRO A 92 -2.64 13.66 6.89
N ARG A 93 -1.92 13.91 7.97
CA ARG A 93 -0.63 14.59 7.92
C ARG A 93 0.43 13.62 7.40
N HIS A 94 1.17 14.05 6.38
CA HIS A 94 2.42 13.40 6.01
C HIS A 94 3.36 13.45 7.24
N VAL A 95 3.61 12.29 7.84
CA VAL A 95 4.56 12.13 8.94
C VAL A 95 5.77 11.35 8.45
N THR A 96 6.93 11.99 8.42
CA THR A 96 8.19 11.27 8.21
C THR A 96 8.55 10.56 9.51
N ILE A 97 8.34 9.24 9.56
CA ILE A 97 8.77 8.43 10.72
C ILE A 97 10.29 8.27 10.63
N LEU A 98 11.02 9.11 11.36
CA LEU A 98 12.48 9.07 11.48
C LEU A 98 12.92 7.96 12.46
N GLY A 99 12.58 6.71 12.13
CA GLY A 99 13.09 5.52 12.81
C GLY A 99 12.54 5.28 14.23
N ARG A 100 12.33 4.00 14.54
CA ARG A 100 12.12 3.51 15.91
C ARG A 100 13.49 3.20 16.50
N GLY A 101 13.78 3.62 17.73
CA GLY A 101 15.08 3.45 18.40
C GLY A 101 15.50 2.01 18.74
N GLY A 102 14.94 1.00 18.07
CA GLY A 102 15.34 -0.39 18.17
C GLY A 102 16.03 -0.83 16.88
N ASP A 103 17.18 -1.49 17.00
CA ASP A 103 17.88 -2.11 15.87
C ASP A 103 17.11 -3.36 15.42
N ILE A 104 16.18 -3.20 14.48
CA ILE A 104 15.43 -4.33 13.89
C ILE A 104 16.35 -5.30 13.14
N ARG A 105 17.53 -4.86 12.69
CA ARG A 105 18.50 -5.71 11.99
C ARG A 105 19.18 -6.70 12.93
N SER A 106 19.19 -6.43 14.24
CA SER A 106 19.60 -7.42 15.24
C SER A 106 18.66 -8.65 15.29
N TYR A 107 17.48 -8.57 14.66
CA TYR A 107 16.50 -9.65 14.50
C TYR A 107 16.36 -10.17 13.06
N GLU A 108 17.20 -9.74 12.10
CA GLU A 108 17.13 -10.17 10.68
C GLU A 108 17.23 -11.70 10.51
N ASN A 109 17.80 -12.42 11.48
CA ASN A 109 17.87 -13.88 11.45
C ASN A 109 16.59 -14.59 11.95
N ALA A 110 15.60 -13.84 12.43
CA ALA A 110 14.35 -14.38 12.99
C ALA A 110 13.11 -14.09 12.12
N SER A 111 13.14 -13.04 11.29
CA SER A 111 12.07 -12.72 10.34
C SER A 111 12.51 -13.05 8.92
N SER A 112 11.82 -14.00 8.28
CA SER A 112 11.86 -14.11 6.82
C SER A 112 11.56 -12.72 6.23
N ALA A 113 12.46 -12.19 5.39
CA ALA A 113 12.65 -10.78 5.03
C ALA A 113 11.45 -9.99 4.41
N PHE A 114 10.24 -10.53 4.47
CA PHE A 114 8.98 -9.93 4.02
C PHE A 114 7.85 -10.03 5.06
N ALA A 115 8.13 -10.50 6.28
CA ALA A 115 7.12 -10.75 7.31
C ALA A 115 6.84 -9.53 8.21
N GLU A 116 7.51 -8.41 7.97
CA GLU A 116 7.33 -7.18 8.73
C GLU A 116 6.26 -6.29 8.11
N PHE A 117 5.55 -5.53 8.95
CA PHE A 117 4.61 -4.51 8.46
C PHE A 117 5.40 -3.44 7.70
N HIS A 118 5.02 -3.20 6.45
CA HIS A 118 5.63 -2.19 5.61
C HIS A 118 4.59 -1.59 4.66
N SER A 119 4.94 -0.44 4.10
CA SER A 119 4.32 0.12 2.90
C SER A 119 5.34 0.03 1.77
N ASP A 120 4.87 -0.29 0.56
CA ASP A 120 5.72 -0.36 -0.62
C ASP A 120 6.36 1.00 -0.92
N HIS A 121 7.69 1.03 -1.05
CA HIS A 121 8.45 2.18 -1.58
C HIS A 121 8.21 3.54 -0.88
N SER A 122 7.87 3.57 0.41
CA SER A 122 7.58 4.84 1.13
C SER A 122 8.77 5.78 1.31
N PHE A 123 9.97 5.37 0.91
CA PHE A 123 11.15 6.23 0.83
C PHE A 123 11.20 7.06 -0.46
N GLU A 124 10.34 6.78 -1.45
CA GLU A 124 10.26 7.54 -2.69
C GLU A 124 9.41 8.82 -2.52
N ILE A 125 9.71 9.82 -3.34
CA ILE A 125 8.97 11.10 -3.31
C ILE A 125 7.53 10.96 -3.83
N ASN A 126 7.30 10.02 -4.76
CA ASN A 126 6.00 9.66 -5.31
C ASN A 126 5.82 8.14 -5.21
N PRO A 127 5.54 7.62 -4.01
CA PRO A 127 5.30 6.19 -3.81
C PRO A 127 4.09 5.70 -4.62
N PRO A 128 4.05 4.41 -5.00
CA PRO A 128 2.93 3.84 -5.74
C PRO A 128 1.64 3.91 -4.91
N SER A 129 0.51 4.15 -5.59
CA SER A 129 -0.81 4.18 -4.93
C SER A 129 -1.39 2.78 -4.71
N TYR A 130 -1.28 1.88 -5.68
CA TYR A 130 -1.87 0.54 -5.57
C TYR A 130 -0.90 -0.54 -6.03
N THR A 131 -0.95 -1.69 -5.35
CA THR A 131 -0.22 -2.90 -5.73
C THR A 131 -1.23 -4.01 -6.07
N MET A 132 -1.06 -4.66 -7.22
CA MET A 132 -1.84 -5.85 -7.60
C MET A 132 -0.99 -7.10 -7.43
N LEU A 133 -1.48 -8.04 -6.63
CA LEU A 133 -0.80 -9.30 -6.39
C LEU A 133 -1.57 -10.45 -7.01
N ARG A 134 -0.84 -11.34 -7.69
CA ARG A 134 -1.38 -12.58 -8.23
C ARG A 134 -0.58 -13.75 -7.71
N MET A 135 -1.29 -14.71 -7.13
CA MET A 135 -0.74 -15.99 -6.73
C MET A 135 -0.41 -16.82 -7.97
N VAL A 136 0.88 -17.18 -8.13
CA VAL A 136 1.37 -18.03 -9.23
C VAL A 136 1.60 -19.46 -8.77
N LYS A 137 2.10 -19.63 -7.54
CA LYS A 137 2.35 -20.92 -6.90
C LYS A 137 2.19 -20.78 -5.40
N THR A 138 1.61 -21.79 -4.75
CA THR A 138 1.51 -21.88 -3.29
C THR A 138 2.23 -23.12 -2.76
N PRO A 139 2.80 -23.05 -1.54
CA PRO A 139 3.12 -24.26 -0.79
C PRO A 139 1.82 -24.98 -0.37
N GLU A 140 1.95 -26.26 -0.02
CA GLU A 140 0.82 -27.11 0.40
C GLU A 140 0.17 -26.62 1.70
N PHE A 141 0.98 -26.07 2.63
CA PHE A 141 0.54 -25.51 3.90
C PHE A 141 1.37 -24.26 4.22
N GLY A 142 0.77 -23.32 4.97
CA GLY A 142 1.47 -22.15 5.52
C GLY A 142 1.90 -21.13 4.46
N LYS A 143 1.09 -20.07 4.30
CA LYS A 143 1.42 -18.75 3.71
C LYS A 143 0.10 -17.97 3.55
N GLY A 144 -0.53 -17.63 4.68
CA GLY A 144 -1.57 -16.61 4.69
C GLY A 144 -0.87 -15.26 4.71
N SER A 145 -0.87 -14.53 3.61
CA SER A 145 -0.37 -13.15 3.59
C SER A 145 -1.54 -12.22 3.93
N PRO A 146 -1.62 -11.62 5.13
CA PRO A 146 -2.49 -10.48 5.34
C PRO A 146 -1.89 -9.30 4.56
N PHE A 147 -2.57 -8.83 3.52
CA PHE A 147 -2.17 -7.64 2.78
C PHE A 147 -2.97 -6.44 3.27
N HIS A 148 -2.26 -5.34 3.47
CA HIS A 148 -2.80 -4.01 3.74
C HIS A 148 -1.98 -3.05 2.85
N VAL A 149 -2.64 -2.39 1.90
CA VAL A 149 -2.00 -1.37 1.06
C VAL A 149 -2.31 -0.06 1.75
N TRP A 150 -1.31 0.65 2.28
CA TRP A 150 -1.49 1.98 2.84
C TRP A 150 -1.19 3.03 1.76
N LEU A 151 -2.20 3.84 1.40
CA LEU A 151 -2.07 4.96 0.47
C LEU A 151 -1.49 6.21 1.17
N PRO A 152 -0.26 6.64 0.86
CA PRO A 152 0.19 7.99 1.18
C PRO A 152 -0.61 8.99 0.32
N ASN A 153 -1.65 9.56 0.91
CA ASN A 153 -2.55 10.45 0.19
C ASN A 153 -1.92 11.82 -0.07
N ARG A 154 -1.81 12.20 -1.35
CA ARG A 154 -1.87 13.60 -1.81
C ARG A 154 -3.02 13.75 -2.80
N ALA A 155 -4.24 13.54 -2.31
CA ALA A 155 -5.46 13.99 -2.97
C ALA A 155 -5.90 15.30 -2.29
N HIS A 156 -5.51 16.43 -2.85
CA HIS A 156 -6.07 17.71 -2.45
C HIS A 156 -7.53 17.80 -2.93
N VAL A 157 -8.42 18.20 -2.01
CA VAL A 157 -9.82 18.57 -2.21
C VAL A 157 -9.94 19.70 -3.23
#